data_AF-A0A846CNG3-F1
#
_entry.id   AF-A0A846CNG3-F1
#
_cell.length_a   1.000
_cell.length_b   1.000
_cell.length_c   1.000
_cell.angle_alpha   90.00
_cell.angle_beta   90.00
_cell.angle_gamma   90.00
#
_symmetry.space_group_name_H-M   'P 1'
#
loop_
_entity.id
_entity.type
_entity.pdbx_description
1 polymer ?
#
loop_
_entity_poly.entity_id
_entity_poly.type
_entity_poly.pdbx_seq_one_letter_code
_entity_poly.pdbx_strand_id
1 'polypeptide(L)'
;MAMADNTSDAQLDFLLEVLKAIASSNGNQQVVEKLLEANTDKLNQTLADKLRDSATTTLEELKPDQATSLAANIVEFSKIVAKLSLGDKASNIEIAITGYEVALTLYTREDFPFDWGLTQRNLGNAYFNRITGQKAENLEIAIACYQLALEVHTHEAFPVEWAKIQYNLGLAYSNRITGQKSQNLEEAIACYKLAEVRTREAFPEDWANTQFRLGLAYRNRIKGEKAENIEEAIACYQEALRVRTFEAFPIDWAMTQYNLGNAYGDRIKGEKAEN
;
A
#
# COMPACT_ATOMS: atom_id res chain seq x y z
N MET A 1 32.30 24.62 -24.74
CA MET A 1 31.85 25.39 -23.56
C MET A 1 30.34 25.60 -23.67
N ALA A 2 29.56 24.74 -23.03
CA ALA A 2 28.19 24.96 -22.58
C ALA A 2 27.80 23.78 -21.67
N MET A 3 27.96 24.00 -20.36
CA MET A 3 27.41 23.33 -19.18
C MET A 3 26.88 21.89 -19.33
N ALA A 4 27.75 20.93 -19.00
CA ALA A 4 27.34 19.64 -18.47
C ALA A 4 27.66 19.61 -16.96
N ASP A 5 26.63 19.37 -16.16
CA ASP A 5 26.67 18.54 -14.95
C ASP A 5 27.20 19.10 -13.62
N ASN A 6 26.76 20.29 -13.19
CA ASN A 6 26.97 20.76 -11.80
C ASN A 6 25.79 20.46 -10.85
N THR A 7 24.69 19.89 -11.36
CA THR A 7 23.52 19.42 -10.58
C THR A 7 23.60 17.94 -10.18
N SER A 8 24.54 17.20 -10.76
CA SER A 8 24.74 15.76 -10.60
C SER A 8 25.31 15.36 -9.24
N ASP A 9 26.09 16.23 -8.59
CA ASP A 9 26.59 16.03 -7.23
C ASP A 9 25.56 16.41 -6.16
N ALA A 10 24.82 17.51 -6.33
CA ALA A 10 23.92 18.01 -5.28
C ALA A 10 22.79 17.04 -4.88
N GLN A 11 22.29 16.24 -5.84
CA GLN A 11 21.29 15.20 -5.57
C GLN A 11 21.89 13.98 -4.86
N LEU A 12 23.11 13.60 -5.24
CA LEU A 12 23.82 12.51 -4.60
C LEU A 12 24.22 12.89 -3.17
N ASP A 13 24.76 14.09 -2.97
CA ASP A 13 25.09 14.63 -1.65
C ASP A 13 23.87 14.65 -0.74
N PHE A 14 22.72 15.10 -1.26
CA PHE A 14 21.46 15.09 -0.52
C PHE A 14 21.00 13.68 -0.18
N LEU A 15 21.07 12.74 -1.13
CA LEU A 15 20.73 11.34 -0.86
C LEU A 15 21.60 10.76 0.27
N LEU A 16 22.92 10.99 0.21
CA LEU A 16 23.87 10.52 1.22
C LEU A 16 23.61 11.19 2.57
N GLU A 17 23.27 12.48 2.58
CA GLU A 17 22.89 13.21 3.80
C GLU A 17 21.66 12.58 4.45
N VAL A 18 20.62 12.26 3.67
CA VAL A 18 19.40 11.63 4.15
C VAL A 18 19.68 10.23 4.71
N LEU A 19 20.40 9.39 3.97
CA LEU A 19 20.74 8.03 4.42
C LEU A 19 21.60 8.06 5.70
N LYS A 20 22.51 9.03 5.81
CA LYS A 20 23.29 9.26 7.04
C LYS A 20 22.42 9.74 8.19
N ALA A 21 21.44 10.62 7.93
CA ALA A 21 20.51 11.09 8.94
C ALA A 21 19.64 9.94 9.47
N ILE A 22 19.17 9.05 8.60
CA ILE A 22 18.46 7.83 8.99
C ILE A 22 19.35 6.95 9.89
N ALA A 23 20.57 6.64 9.44
CA ALA A 23 21.50 5.80 10.19
C ALA A 23 21.86 6.40 11.56
N SER A 24 22.10 7.71 11.62
CA SER A 24 22.54 8.40 12.84
C SER A 24 21.41 8.64 13.83
N SER A 25 20.17 8.68 13.36
CA SER A 25 18.99 8.89 14.19
C SER A 25 18.25 7.60 14.55
N ASN A 26 18.79 6.44 14.16
CA ASN A 26 18.12 5.14 14.23
C ASN A 26 16.72 5.17 13.59
N GLY A 27 16.59 5.81 12.43
CA GLY A 27 15.33 5.93 11.70
C GLY A 27 14.30 6.85 12.38
N ASN A 28 14.73 7.88 13.11
CA ASN A 28 13.79 8.84 13.67
C ASN A 28 13.09 9.61 12.55
N GLN A 29 11.83 9.24 12.30
CA GLN A 29 11.00 9.78 11.23
C GLN A 29 10.97 11.32 11.22
N GLN A 30 10.84 11.96 12.39
CA GLN A 30 10.73 13.43 12.48
C GLN A 30 12.02 14.15 12.05
N VAL A 31 13.19 13.57 12.32
CA VAL A 31 14.48 14.15 11.91
C VAL A 31 14.59 14.12 10.39
N VAL A 32 14.24 12.98 9.79
CA VAL A 32 14.33 12.78 8.34
C VAL A 32 13.28 13.62 7.63
N GLU A 33 12.03 13.62 8.09
CA GLU A 33 10.95 14.44 7.52
C GLU A 33 11.35 15.91 7.44
N LYS A 34 11.87 16.51 8.52
CA LYS A 34 12.34 17.90 8.50
C LYS A 34 13.42 18.16 7.45
N LEU A 35 14.33 17.20 7.25
CA LEU A 35 15.37 17.31 6.23
C LEU A 35 14.77 17.25 4.82
N LEU A 36 13.81 16.35 4.58
CA LEU A 36 13.11 16.23 3.30
C LEU A 36 12.24 17.46 3.00
N GLU A 37 11.54 17.98 4.02
CA GLU A 37 10.72 19.18 3.94
C GLU A 37 11.54 20.41 3.54
N ALA A 38 12.76 20.53 4.07
CA ALA A 38 13.68 21.62 3.74
C ALA A 38 14.27 21.52 2.32
N ASN A 39 14.14 20.36 1.66
CA ASN A 39 14.76 20.07 0.36
C ASN A 39 13.74 19.48 -0.64
N THR A 40 12.49 19.95 -0.61
CA THR A 40 11.42 19.43 -1.48
C THR A 40 11.71 19.60 -2.97
N ASP A 41 12.52 20.59 -3.35
CA ASP A 41 13.01 20.80 -4.72
C ASP A 41 13.88 19.64 -5.23
N LYS A 42 14.54 18.92 -4.31
CA LYS A 42 15.39 17.76 -4.62
C LYS A 42 14.60 16.45 -4.74
N LEU A 43 13.37 16.39 -4.22
CA LEU A 43 12.49 15.22 -4.31
C LEU A 43 11.86 15.09 -5.71
N ASN A 44 12.69 14.73 -6.68
CA ASN A 44 12.32 14.61 -8.09
C ASN A 44 12.93 13.36 -8.73
N GLN A 45 12.63 13.13 -10.01
CA GLN A 45 13.11 11.96 -10.77
C GLN A 45 14.64 11.79 -10.72
N THR A 46 15.40 12.89 -10.73
CA THR A 46 16.87 12.84 -10.67
C THR A 46 17.35 12.16 -9.39
N LEU A 47 16.67 12.37 -8.26
CA LEU A 47 17.00 11.71 -7.00
C LEU A 47 16.72 10.20 -7.06
N ALA A 48 15.63 9.79 -7.71
CA ALA A 48 15.34 8.38 -7.94
C ALA A 48 16.42 7.72 -8.80
N ASP A 49 16.84 8.38 -9.89
CA ASP A 49 17.90 7.87 -10.77
C ASP A 49 19.22 7.75 -10.00
N LYS A 50 19.60 8.77 -9.21
CA LYS A 50 20.79 8.71 -8.35
C LYS A 50 20.72 7.60 -7.30
N LEU A 51 19.56 7.35 -6.71
CA LEU A 51 19.37 6.24 -5.79
C LEU A 51 19.65 4.89 -6.45
N ARG A 52 19.14 4.70 -7.67
CA ARG A 52 19.38 3.47 -8.46
C ARG A 52 20.85 3.31 -8.84
N ASP A 53 21.47 4.36 -9.38
CA ASP A 53 22.84 4.33 -9.87
C ASP A 53 23.85 4.16 -8.73
N SER A 54 23.66 4.92 -7.64
CA SER A 54 24.52 4.87 -6.47
C SER A 54 24.45 3.51 -5.79
N ALA A 55 23.25 2.93 -5.64
CA ALA A 55 23.13 1.60 -5.09
C ALA A 55 23.88 0.59 -5.96
N THR A 56 23.58 0.52 -7.26
CA THR A 56 24.23 -0.43 -8.18
C THR A 56 25.76 -0.36 -8.13
N THR A 57 26.32 0.84 -8.13
CA THR A 57 27.78 1.05 -8.08
C THR A 57 28.39 0.68 -6.73
N THR A 58 27.71 0.98 -5.63
CA THR A 58 28.21 0.70 -4.27
C THR A 58 28.09 -0.78 -3.92
N LEU A 59 27.08 -1.47 -4.46
CA LEU A 59 26.76 -2.87 -4.13
C LEU A 59 27.88 -3.87 -4.39
N GLU A 60 28.68 -3.66 -5.44
CA GLU A 60 29.77 -4.56 -5.82
C GLU A 60 30.93 -4.53 -4.80
N GLU A 61 31.04 -3.47 -4.01
CA GLU A 61 32.17 -3.21 -3.11
C GLU A 61 31.85 -3.43 -1.62
N LEU A 62 30.56 -3.58 -1.26
CA LEU A 62 30.12 -3.70 0.13
C LEU A 62 30.31 -5.10 0.71
N LYS A 63 30.72 -5.15 1.99
CA LYS A 63 30.60 -6.37 2.79
C LYS A 63 29.12 -6.68 3.07
N PRO A 64 28.74 -7.95 3.29
CA PRO A 64 27.35 -8.35 3.56
C PRO A 64 26.65 -7.51 4.63
N ASP A 65 27.27 -7.29 5.80
CA ASP A 65 26.66 -6.49 6.88
C ASP A 65 26.40 -5.03 6.50
N GLN A 66 27.26 -4.46 5.66
CA GLN A 66 27.11 -3.08 5.17
C GLN A 66 26.00 -3.00 4.12
N ALA A 67 25.90 -4.00 3.25
CA ALA A 67 24.84 -4.14 2.27
C ALA A 67 23.46 -4.25 2.96
N THR A 68 23.34 -5.07 4.00
CA THR A 68 22.12 -5.19 4.82
C THR A 68 21.74 -3.87 5.49
N SER A 69 22.72 -3.16 6.05
CA SER A 69 22.48 -1.86 6.71
C SER A 69 22.04 -0.80 5.72
N LEU A 70 22.62 -0.79 4.51
CA LEU A 70 22.22 0.09 3.43
C LEU A 70 20.78 -0.19 2.98
N ALA A 71 20.43 -1.46 2.77
CA ALA A 71 19.07 -1.87 2.41
C ALA A 71 18.03 -1.36 3.43
N ALA A 72 18.32 -1.52 4.72
CA ALA A 72 17.43 -1.06 5.80
C ALA A 72 17.21 0.46 5.72
N ASN A 73 18.28 1.24 5.53
CA ASN A 73 18.20 2.69 5.43
C ASN A 73 17.43 3.13 4.18
N ILE A 74 17.61 2.44 3.05
CA ILE A 74 16.88 2.73 1.80
C ILE A 74 15.38 2.42 1.97
N VAL A 75 15.03 1.29 2.60
CA VAL A 75 13.62 0.97 2.90
C VAL A 75 13.00 2.03 3.81
N GLU A 76 13.71 2.48 4.84
CA GLU A 76 13.19 3.51 5.74
C GLU A 76 13.01 4.85 5.03
N PHE A 77 13.99 5.27 4.23
CA PHE A 77 13.87 6.45 3.38
C PHE A 77 12.64 6.37 2.47
N SER A 78 12.48 5.25 1.78
CA SER A 78 11.37 5.01 0.84
C SER A 78 10.01 5.04 1.54
N LYS A 79 9.91 4.50 2.77
CA LYS A 79 8.69 4.56 3.59
C LYS A 79 8.31 5.99 3.97
N ILE A 80 9.29 6.81 4.32
CA ILE A 80 9.06 8.20 4.73
C ILE A 80 8.65 9.02 3.51
N VAL A 81 9.40 8.94 2.41
CA VAL A 81 9.09 9.68 1.18
C VAL A 81 7.72 9.31 0.62
N ALA A 82 7.34 8.03 0.62
CA ALA A 82 6.03 7.58 0.14
C ALA A 82 4.83 8.19 0.90
N LYS A 83 5.03 8.58 2.16
CA LYS A 83 3.99 9.16 3.02
C LYS A 83 4.02 10.69 3.04
N LEU A 84 5.08 11.30 2.53
CA LEU A 84 5.26 12.73 2.57
C LEU A 84 4.17 13.43 1.74
N SER A 85 3.46 14.36 2.38
CA SER A 85 2.40 15.15 1.74
C SER A 85 2.92 16.39 1.02
N LEU A 86 4.18 16.76 1.26
CA LEU A 86 4.88 17.91 0.70
C LEU A 86 5.71 17.50 -0.52
N GLY A 87 5.93 18.46 -1.43
CA GLY A 87 6.58 18.23 -2.72
C GLY A 87 5.64 17.64 -3.78
N ASP A 88 6.21 17.16 -4.88
CA ASP A 88 5.44 16.48 -5.94
C ASP A 88 5.15 15.03 -5.54
N LYS A 89 3.89 14.72 -5.27
CA LYS A 89 3.45 13.39 -4.85
C LYS A 89 3.81 12.30 -5.86
N ALA A 90 3.78 12.61 -7.17
CA ALA A 90 4.15 11.65 -8.19
C ALA A 90 5.63 11.27 -8.05
N SER A 91 6.52 12.26 -7.99
CA SER A 91 7.95 12.07 -7.77
C SER A 91 8.27 11.31 -6.47
N ASN A 92 7.59 11.64 -5.36
CA ASN A 92 7.78 10.93 -4.09
C ASN A 92 7.48 9.43 -4.22
N ILE A 93 6.44 9.06 -4.97
CA ILE A 93 6.10 7.65 -5.19
C ILE A 93 7.15 6.98 -6.08
N GLU A 94 7.64 7.63 -7.15
CA GLU A 94 8.70 7.05 -8.00
C GLU A 94 10.02 6.84 -7.24
N ILE A 95 10.39 7.77 -6.34
CA ILE A 95 11.55 7.63 -5.45
C ILE A 95 11.37 6.42 -4.54
N ALA A 96 10.19 6.29 -3.91
CA ALA A 96 9.91 5.16 -3.02
C ALA A 96 9.91 3.82 -3.77
N ILE A 97 9.31 3.74 -4.95
CA ILE A 97 9.36 2.56 -5.82
C ILE A 97 10.81 2.18 -6.09
N THR A 98 11.61 3.15 -6.55
CA THR A 98 13.02 2.91 -6.87
C THR A 98 13.81 2.42 -5.66
N GLY A 99 13.59 3.00 -4.49
CA GLY A 99 14.27 2.57 -3.28
C GLY A 99 13.85 1.17 -2.82
N TYR A 100 12.57 0.79 -2.91
CA TYR A 100 12.15 -0.58 -2.63
C TYR A 100 12.71 -1.58 -3.65
N GLU A 101 12.73 -1.24 -4.94
CA GLU A 101 13.33 -2.08 -5.99
C GLU A 101 14.82 -2.33 -5.71
N VAL A 102 15.56 -1.27 -5.36
CA VAL A 102 16.96 -1.36 -4.94
C VAL A 102 17.12 -2.21 -3.68
N ALA A 103 16.29 -2.01 -2.66
CA ALA A 103 16.36 -2.80 -1.45
C ALA A 103 16.09 -4.29 -1.70
N LEU A 104 15.24 -4.63 -2.68
CA LEU A 104 14.95 -6.01 -3.08
C LEU A 104 16.07 -6.67 -3.91
N THR A 105 17.08 -5.92 -4.36
CA THR A 105 18.31 -6.53 -4.89
C THR A 105 19.26 -6.97 -3.77
N LEU A 106 19.03 -6.48 -2.55
CA LEU A 106 19.84 -6.72 -1.36
C LEU A 106 19.19 -7.71 -0.40
N TYR A 107 17.92 -7.48 -0.12
CA TYR A 107 17.08 -8.44 0.57
C TYR A 107 16.65 -9.49 -0.43
N THR A 108 17.12 -10.72 -0.25
CA THR A 108 16.61 -11.90 -0.95
C THR A 108 15.59 -12.61 -0.06
N ARG A 109 14.73 -13.44 -0.67
CA ARG A 109 13.77 -14.24 0.10
C ARG A 109 14.47 -15.25 1.01
N GLU A 110 15.62 -15.76 0.57
CA GLU A 110 16.40 -16.78 1.26
C GLU A 110 17.15 -16.22 2.47
N ASP A 111 17.82 -15.07 2.30
CA ASP A 111 18.69 -14.51 3.35
C ASP A 111 17.92 -13.62 4.32
N PHE A 112 16.89 -12.92 3.83
CA PHE A 112 16.12 -11.94 4.61
C PHE A 112 14.61 -12.08 4.36
N PRO A 113 14.00 -13.25 4.61
CA PRO A 113 12.61 -13.52 4.23
C PRO A 113 11.64 -12.46 4.76
N PHE A 114 11.79 -12.08 6.03
CA PHE A 114 10.91 -11.11 6.69
C PHE A 114 11.01 -9.71 6.05
N ASP A 115 12.22 -9.15 5.98
CA ASP A 115 12.45 -7.82 5.41
C ASP A 115 12.11 -7.77 3.91
N TRP A 116 12.41 -8.84 3.19
CA TRP A 116 12.01 -9.00 1.79
C TRP A 116 10.50 -8.97 1.63
N GLY A 117 9.75 -9.74 2.42
CA GLY A 117 8.29 -9.77 2.34
C GLY A 117 7.64 -8.43 2.72
N LEU A 118 8.17 -7.74 3.74
CA LEU A 118 7.70 -6.40 4.09
C LEU A 118 8.01 -5.36 3.01
N THR A 119 9.17 -5.47 2.38
CA THR A 119 9.57 -4.59 1.27
C THR A 119 8.70 -4.84 0.05
N GLN A 120 8.39 -6.10 -0.28
CA GLN A 120 7.40 -6.45 -1.32
C GLN A 120 6.03 -5.84 -1.02
N ARG A 121 5.52 -5.95 0.22
CA ARG A 121 4.26 -5.30 0.60
C ARG A 121 4.31 -3.78 0.40
N ASN A 122 5.41 -3.13 0.78
CA ASN A 122 5.57 -1.69 0.60
C ASN A 122 5.64 -1.28 -0.87
N LEU A 123 6.36 -2.05 -1.69
CA LEU A 123 6.41 -1.86 -3.14
C LEU A 123 5.03 -2.00 -3.76
N GLY A 124 4.26 -3.01 -3.34
CA GLY A 124 2.87 -3.19 -3.77
C GLY A 124 1.99 -2.00 -3.41
N ASN A 125 2.13 -1.44 -2.22
CA ASN A 125 1.43 -0.21 -1.82
C ASN A 125 1.82 0.99 -2.70
N ALA A 126 3.10 1.12 -3.03
CA ALA A 126 3.60 2.21 -3.86
C ALA A 126 3.02 2.12 -5.29
N TYR A 127 3.07 0.93 -5.91
CA TYR A 127 2.46 0.68 -7.22
C TYR A 127 0.94 0.87 -7.21
N PHE A 128 0.23 0.42 -6.16
CA PHE A 128 -1.21 0.64 -6.03
C PHE A 128 -1.58 2.13 -6.05
N ASN A 129 -0.75 2.97 -5.40
CA ASN A 129 -0.96 4.42 -5.30
C ASN A 129 -0.27 5.23 -6.42
N ARG A 130 0.51 4.58 -7.29
CA ARG A 130 1.29 5.24 -8.34
C ARG A 130 0.40 6.05 -9.27
N ILE A 131 0.81 7.29 -9.48
CA ILE A 131 0.10 8.30 -10.29
C ILE A 131 0.53 8.22 -11.76
N THR A 132 1.80 7.93 -12.02
CA THR A 132 2.35 7.82 -13.37
C THR A 132 2.21 6.40 -13.94
N GLY A 133 2.46 6.26 -15.25
CA GLY A 133 2.35 4.98 -15.94
C GLY A 133 0.91 4.53 -16.19
N GLN A 134 0.74 3.32 -16.73
CA GLN A 134 -0.58 2.77 -17.00
C GLN A 134 -1.17 2.18 -15.72
N LYS A 135 -2.36 2.66 -15.32
CA LYS A 135 -3.03 2.21 -14.09
C LYS A 135 -3.24 0.69 -14.05
N ALA A 136 -3.55 0.07 -15.20
CA ALA A 136 -3.73 -1.37 -15.31
C ALA A 136 -2.45 -2.14 -14.96
N GLU A 137 -1.31 -1.75 -15.53
CA GLU A 137 -0.01 -2.37 -15.28
C GLU A 137 0.42 -2.18 -13.82
N ASN A 138 0.25 -0.97 -13.28
CA ASN A 138 0.56 -0.67 -11.88
C ASN A 138 -0.23 -1.58 -10.91
N LEU A 139 -1.49 -1.90 -11.23
CA LEU A 139 -2.31 -2.80 -10.40
C LEU A 139 -1.84 -4.26 -10.50
N GLU A 140 -1.41 -4.73 -11.67
CA GLU A 140 -0.84 -6.09 -11.80
C GLU A 140 0.46 -6.23 -11.00
N ILE A 141 1.33 -5.22 -11.05
CA ILE A 141 2.57 -5.21 -10.26
C ILE A 141 2.24 -5.20 -8.76
N ALA A 142 1.28 -4.37 -8.32
CA ALA A 142 0.86 -4.35 -6.93
C ALA A 142 0.34 -5.73 -6.46
N ILE A 143 -0.49 -6.40 -7.27
CA ILE A 143 -0.99 -7.75 -6.99
C ILE A 143 0.17 -8.74 -6.85
N ALA A 144 1.11 -8.74 -7.80
CA ALA A 144 2.27 -9.63 -7.77
C ALA A 144 3.12 -9.41 -6.50
N CYS A 145 3.41 -8.15 -6.14
CA CYS A 145 4.15 -7.81 -4.93
C CYS A 145 3.44 -8.29 -3.65
N TYR A 146 2.12 -8.15 -3.54
CA TYR A 146 1.38 -8.66 -2.38
C TYR A 146 1.38 -10.19 -2.32
N GLN A 147 1.24 -10.87 -3.46
CA GLN A 147 1.34 -12.33 -3.53
C GLN A 147 2.71 -12.82 -3.05
N LEU A 148 3.79 -12.18 -3.52
CA LEU A 148 5.16 -12.46 -3.05
C LEU A 148 5.30 -12.23 -1.53
N ALA A 149 4.76 -11.14 -1.00
CA ALA A 149 4.79 -10.87 0.44
C ALA A 149 4.08 -11.96 1.28
N LEU A 150 3.00 -12.55 0.75
CA LEU A 150 2.23 -13.65 1.38
C LEU A 150 2.98 -14.99 1.36
N GLU A 151 4.02 -15.16 0.55
CA GLU A 151 4.86 -16.37 0.56
C GLU A 151 5.73 -16.49 1.83
N VAL A 152 5.90 -15.38 2.55
CA VAL A 152 6.64 -15.33 3.82
C VAL A 152 5.72 -14.99 4.98
N HIS A 153 4.86 -13.97 4.82
CA HIS A 153 3.94 -13.54 5.86
C HIS A 153 2.72 -14.43 5.83
N THR A 154 2.77 -15.61 6.45
CA THR A 154 1.64 -16.54 6.50
C THR A 154 0.70 -16.24 7.67
N HIS A 155 -0.50 -16.81 7.61
CA HIS A 155 -1.48 -16.70 8.69
C HIS A 155 -0.95 -17.24 10.03
N GLU A 156 -0.18 -18.33 10.00
CA GLU A 156 0.32 -19.01 11.20
C GLU A 156 1.45 -18.22 11.87
N ALA A 157 2.37 -17.67 11.08
CA ALA A 157 3.55 -16.98 11.61
C ALA A 157 3.27 -15.51 11.93
N PHE A 158 2.48 -14.83 11.09
CA PHE A 158 2.27 -13.38 11.17
C PHE A 158 0.80 -13.01 10.90
N PRO A 159 -0.16 -13.49 11.72
CA PRO A 159 -1.59 -13.39 11.42
C PRO A 159 -2.07 -11.96 11.12
N VAL A 160 -1.58 -10.98 11.88
CA VAL A 160 -1.97 -9.57 11.72
C VAL A 160 -1.37 -8.96 10.44
N GLU A 161 -0.10 -9.21 10.14
CA GLU A 161 0.53 -8.68 8.92
C GLU A 161 0.02 -9.37 7.66
N TRP A 162 -0.19 -10.70 7.71
CA TRP A 162 -0.87 -11.45 6.66
C TRP A 162 -2.25 -10.86 6.37
N ALA A 163 -3.06 -10.55 7.40
CA ALA A 163 -4.37 -9.93 7.23
C ALA A 163 -4.31 -8.52 6.60
N LYS A 164 -3.30 -7.71 6.92
CA LYS A 164 -3.07 -6.41 6.28
C LYS A 164 -2.73 -6.58 4.80
N ILE A 165 -1.89 -7.56 4.46
CA ILE A 165 -1.53 -7.85 3.06
C ILE A 165 -2.75 -8.35 2.30
N GLN A 166 -3.55 -9.25 2.89
CA GLN A 166 -4.81 -9.72 2.30
C GLN A 166 -5.77 -8.56 2.02
N TYR A 167 -5.94 -7.63 2.97
CA TYR A 167 -6.76 -6.44 2.73
C TYR A 167 -6.27 -5.60 1.55
N ASN A 168 -4.96 -5.34 1.44
CA ASN A 168 -4.39 -4.59 0.33
C ASN A 168 -4.49 -5.32 -1.01
N LEU A 169 -4.32 -6.64 -1.01
CA LEU A 169 -4.53 -7.48 -2.18
C LEU A 169 -6.01 -7.44 -2.63
N GLY A 170 -6.95 -7.48 -1.68
CA GLY A 170 -8.38 -7.30 -1.95
C GLY A 170 -8.70 -5.93 -2.55
N LEU A 171 -8.02 -4.85 -2.11
CA LEU A 171 -8.14 -3.53 -2.74
C LEU A 171 -7.62 -3.55 -4.18
N ALA A 172 -6.48 -4.18 -4.42
CA ALA A 172 -5.91 -4.28 -5.75
C ALA A 172 -6.82 -5.05 -6.71
N TYR A 173 -7.37 -6.20 -6.28
CA TYR A 173 -8.34 -6.95 -7.08
C TYR A 173 -9.63 -6.19 -7.34
N SER A 174 -10.19 -5.47 -6.35
CA SER A 174 -11.42 -4.70 -6.56
C SER A 174 -11.25 -3.55 -7.56
N ASN A 175 -10.03 -3.01 -7.69
CA ASN A 175 -9.68 -1.95 -8.64
C ASN A 175 -9.09 -2.48 -9.95
N ARG A 176 -8.81 -3.79 -10.05
CA ARG A 176 -8.12 -4.40 -11.19
C ARG A 176 -8.91 -4.20 -12.48
N ILE A 177 -8.23 -3.63 -13.47
CA ILE A 177 -8.80 -3.26 -14.78
C ILE A 177 -8.77 -4.44 -15.75
N THR A 178 -7.74 -5.28 -15.67
CA THR A 178 -7.56 -6.43 -16.54
C THR A 178 -8.31 -7.66 -16.02
N GLY A 179 -8.47 -8.67 -16.87
CA GLY A 179 -9.15 -9.92 -16.53
C GLY A 179 -10.67 -9.80 -16.44
N GLN A 180 -11.32 -10.86 -15.97
CA GLN A 180 -12.78 -10.87 -15.84
C GLN A 180 -13.20 -10.17 -14.55
N LYS A 181 -14.03 -9.11 -14.68
CA LYS A 181 -14.56 -8.36 -13.52
C LYS A 181 -15.23 -9.27 -12.48
N SER A 182 -15.94 -10.30 -12.91
CA SER A 182 -16.59 -11.26 -12.00
C SER A 182 -15.57 -12.02 -11.16
N GLN A 183 -14.46 -12.48 -11.76
CA GLN A 183 -13.40 -13.15 -11.04
C GLN A 183 -12.67 -12.20 -10.09
N ASN A 184 -12.31 -11.01 -10.55
CA ASN A 184 -11.65 -10.00 -9.73
C ASN A 184 -12.46 -9.68 -8.45
N LEU A 185 -13.78 -9.63 -8.55
CA LEU A 185 -14.65 -9.43 -7.38
C LEU A 185 -14.65 -10.63 -6.42
N GLU A 186 -14.62 -11.87 -6.91
CA GLU A 186 -14.52 -13.05 -6.04
C GLU A 186 -13.18 -13.08 -5.31
N GLU A 187 -12.07 -12.79 -6.00
CA GLU A 187 -10.73 -12.71 -5.39
C GLU A 187 -10.69 -11.61 -4.31
N ALA A 188 -11.27 -10.43 -4.61
CA ALA A 188 -11.36 -9.35 -3.63
C ALA A 188 -12.16 -9.76 -2.38
N ILE A 189 -13.33 -10.40 -2.55
CA ILE A 189 -14.16 -10.89 -1.44
C ILE A 189 -13.38 -11.93 -0.61
N ALA A 190 -12.71 -12.88 -1.27
CA ALA A 190 -11.91 -13.89 -0.58
C ALA A 190 -10.81 -13.23 0.27
N CYS A 191 -10.05 -12.31 -0.30
CA CYS A 191 -9.01 -11.55 0.40
C CYS A 191 -9.57 -10.74 1.58
N TYR A 192 -10.69 -10.03 1.42
CA TYR A 192 -11.26 -9.28 2.54
C TYR A 192 -11.77 -10.18 3.67
N LYS A 193 -12.36 -11.35 3.36
CA LYS A 193 -12.71 -12.35 4.38
C LYS A 193 -11.48 -12.86 5.12
N LEU A 194 -10.36 -13.07 4.43
CA LEU A 194 -9.11 -13.46 5.09
C LEU A 194 -8.57 -12.34 6.01
N ALA A 195 -8.83 -11.07 5.67
CA ALA A 195 -8.43 -9.94 6.50
C ALA A 195 -9.22 -9.78 7.82
N GLU A 196 -10.30 -10.54 8.01
CA GLU A 196 -11.16 -10.56 9.20
C GLU A 196 -10.47 -11.12 10.46
N VAL A 197 -9.24 -11.66 10.33
CA VAL A 197 -8.34 -11.90 11.48
C VAL A 197 -8.17 -10.65 12.34
N ARG A 198 -8.24 -9.46 11.73
CA ARG A 198 -8.29 -8.18 12.44
C ARG A 198 -9.71 -7.91 12.94
N THR A 199 -10.11 -8.61 14.00
CA THR A 199 -11.47 -8.59 14.54
C THR A 199 -11.92 -7.20 15.02
N ARG A 200 -13.23 -7.01 15.15
CA ARG A 200 -13.82 -5.76 15.66
C ARG A 200 -13.28 -5.36 17.04
N GLU A 201 -13.07 -6.33 17.93
CA GLU A 201 -12.65 -6.05 19.31
C GLU A 201 -11.17 -5.66 19.39
N ALA A 202 -10.30 -6.30 18.59
CA ALA A 202 -8.87 -6.04 18.61
C ALA A 202 -8.46 -4.87 17.70
N PHE A 203 -9.14 -4.71 16.56
CA PHE A 203 -8.82 -3.73 15.52
C PHE A 203 -10.10 -3.10 14.94
N PRO A 204 -10.88 -2.36 15.74
CA PRO A 204 -12.22 -1.90 15.37
C PRO A 204 -12.26 -1.13 14.04
N GLU A 205 -11.32 -0.21 13.83
CA GLU A 205 -11.27 0.61 12.61
C GLU A 205 -10.94 -0.22 11.36
N ASP A 206 -9.91 -1.07 11.44
CA ASP A 206 -9.52 -1.97 10.36
C ASP A 206 -10.62 -2.97 10.01
N TRP A 207 -11.30 -3.49 11.03
CA TRP A 207 -12.47 -4.34 10.87
C TRP A 207 -13.58 -3.61 10.09
N ALA A 208 -13.93 -2.40 10.51
CA ALA A 208 -14.98 -1.61 9.87
C ALA A 208 -14.63 -1.23 8.42
N ASN A 209 -13.36 -0.93 8.16
CA ASN A 209 -12.84 -0.71 6.81
C ASN A 209 -12.99 -1.98 5.95
N THR A 210 -12.66 -3.15 6.50
CA THR A 210 -12.81 -4.45 5.82
C THR A 210 -14.28 -4.75 5.51
N GLN A 211 -15.17 -4.57 6.49
CA GLN A 211 -16.61 -4.73 6.31
C GLN A 211 -17.16 -3.79 5.23
N PHE A 212 -16.77 -2.52 5.24
CA PHE A 212 -17.17 -1.57 4.20
C PHE A 212 -16.74 -2.02 2.80
N ARG A 213 -15.51 -2.54 2.65
CA ARG A 213 -15.01 -3.07 1.36
C ARG A 213 -15.72 -4.35 0.93
N LEU A 214 -16.02 -5.26 1.86
CA LEU A 214 -16.87 -6.43 1.60
C LEU A 214 -18.26 -6.00 1.10
N GLY A 215 -18.88 -5.02 1.75
CA GLY A 215 -20.19 -4.50 1.34
C GLY A 215 -20.18 -3.96 -0.10
N LEU A 216 -19.14 -3.18 -0.45
CA LEU A 216 -18.97 -2.70 -1.83
C LEU A 216 -18.75 -3.85 -2.83
N ALA A 217 -17.94 -4.85 -2.46
CA ALA A 217 -17.66 -5.98 -3.33
C ALA A 217 -18.90 -6.85 -3.56
N TYR A 218 -19.67 -7.15 -2.50
CA TYR A 218 -20.93 -7.89 -2.59
C TYR A 218 -22.00 -7.13 -3.39
N ARG A 219 -22.18 -5.83 -3.16
CA ARG A 219 -23.13 -5.03 -3.93
C ARG A 219 -22.85 -5.08 -5.43
N ASN A 220 -21.57 -5.09 -5.81
CA ASN A 220 -21.11 -5.16 -7.19
C ASN A 220 -20.92 -6.60 -7.73
N ARG A 221 -21.07 -7.62 -6.89
CA ARG A 221 -20.81 -9.03 -7.24
C ARG A 221 -21.72 -9.50 -8.36
N ILE A 222 -21.11 -10.15 -9.34
CA ILE A 222 -21.77 -10.62 -10.58
C ILE A 222 -22.23 -12.07 -10.45
N LYS A 223 -21.50 -12.91 -9.71
CA LYS A 223 -21.86 -14.32 -9.48
C LYS A 223 -22.86 -14.46 -8.34
N GLY A 224 -23.64 -15.54 -8.38
CA GLY A 224 -24.67 -15.84 -7.38
C GLY A 224 -25.96 -15.05 -7.59
N GLU A 225 -26.91 -15.20 -6.68
CA GLU A 225 -28.18 -14.48 -6.75
C GLU A 225 -28.00 -13.02 -6.35
N LYS A 226 -28.46 -12.10 -7.20
CA LYS A 226 -28.34 -10.66 -6.94
C LYS A 226 -28.98 -10.27 -5.61
N ALA A 227 -30.14 -10.86 -5.28
CA ALA A 227 -30.83 -10.56 -4.04
C ALA A 227 -30.00 -10.94 -2.81
N GLU A 228 -29.38 -12.12 -2.79
CA GLU A 228 -28.51 -12.56 -1.69
C GLU A 228 -27.28 -11.68 -1.56
N ASN A 229 -26.64 -11.35 -2.68
CA ASN A 229 -25.48 -10.45 -2.70
C ASN A 229 -25.81 -9.06 -2.12
N ILE A 230 -27.03 -8.55 -2.32
CA ILE A 230 -27.46 -7.27 -1.73
C ILE A 230 -27.68 -7.40 -0.22
N GLU A 231 -28.28 -8.49 0.27
CA GLU A 231 -28.41 -8.71 1.72
C GLU A 231 -27.04 -8.82 2.42
N GLU A 232 -26.08 -9.53 1.82
CA GLU A 232 -24.69 -9.59 2.31
C GLU A 232 -24.05 -8.20 2.35
N ALA A 233 -24.28 -7.38 1.31
CA ALA A 233 -23.77 -6.02 1.28
C ALA A 233 -24.35 -5.14 2.41
N ILE A 234 -25.66 -5.23 2.63
CA ILE A 234 -26.37 -4.53 3.71
C ILE A 234 -25.81 -4.95 5.06
N ALA A 235 -25.67 -6.24 5.31
CA ALA A 235 -25.11 -6.77 6.56
C ALA A 235 -23.69 -6.24 6.83
N CYS A 236 -22.82 -6.28 5.82
CA CYS A 236 -21.46 -5.73 5.94
C CYS A 236 -21.46 -4.23 6.25
N TYR A 237 -22.28 -3.42 5.57
CA TYR A 237 -22.36 -1.99 5.88
C TYR A 237 -22.89 -1.72 7.30
N GLN A 238 -23.87 -2.49 7.76
CA GLN A 238 -24.36 -2.41 9.13
C GLN A 238 -23.28 -2.73 10.16
N GLU A 239 -22.47 -3.77 9.93
CA GLU A 239 -21.33 -4.10 10.80
C GLU A 239 -20.27 -2.99 10.79
N ALA A 240 -19.97 -2.38 9.64
CA ALA A 240 -19.05 -1.25 9.56
C ALA A 240 -19.56 -0.04 10.38
N LEU A 241 -20.87 0.24 10.36
CA LEU A 241 -21.51 1.34 11.09
C LEU A 241 -21.55 1.13 12.61
N ARG A 242 -21.29 -0.08 13.11
CA ARG A 242 -21.13 -0.31 14.57
C ARG A 242 -19.86 0.34 15.13
N VAL A 243 -18.88 0.63 14.28
CA VAL A 243 -17.62 1.30 14.65
C VAL A 243 -17.55 2.69 14.05
N ARG A 244 -17.86 2.83 12.76
CA ARG A 244 -17.88 4.12 12.06
C ARG A 244 -19.10 4.89 12.50
N THR A 245 -19.03 5.62 13.61
CA THR A 245 -20.11 6.53 14.06
C THR A 245 -19.93 7.93 13.50
N PHE A 246 -20.99 8.75 13.53
CA PHE A 246 -20.90 10.14 13.09
C PHE A 246 -19.91 10.95 13.94
N GLU A 247 -19.85 10.68 15.25
CA GLU A 247 -19.01 11.40 16.19
C GLU A 247 -17.52 11.09 16.02
N ALA A 248 -17.18 9.81 15.79
CA ALA A 248 -15.80 9.37 15.69
C ALA A 248 -15.25 9.48 14.25
N PHE A 249 -16.07 9.17 13.25
CA PHE A 249 -15.65 9.06 11.85
C PHE A 249 -16.71 9.65 10.89
N PRO A 250 -17.00 10.96 10.95
CA PRO A 250 -18.14 11.57 10.25
C PRO A 250 -18.13 11.32 8.73
N ILE A 251 -16.95 11.35 8.11
CA ILE A 251 -16.79 11.14 6.66
C ILE A 251 -17.05 9.66 6.30
N ASP A 252 -16.42 8.72 7.02
CA ASP A 252 -16.59 7.29 6.78
C ASP A 252 -18.00 6.80 7.12
N TRP A 253 -18.61 7.33 8.19
CA TRP A 253 -20.00 7.08 8.53
C TRP A 253 -20.92 7.53 7.38
N ALA A 254 -20.77 8.77 6.89
CA ALA A 254 -21.60 9.30 5.81
C ALA A 254 -21.43 8.49 4.52
N MET A 255 -20.20 8.10 4.17
CA MET A 255 -19.92 7.26 3.02
C MET A 255 -20.54 5.86 3.17
N THR A 256 -20.50 5.28 4.37
CA THR A 256 -21.09 3.97 4.65
C THR A 256 -22.61 4.03 4.60
N GLN A 257 -23.23 5.05 5.19
CA GLN A 257 -24.68 5.31 5.12
C GLN A 257 -25.15 5.50 3.68
N TYR A 258 -24.41 6.26 2.87
CA TYR A 258 -24.73 6.47 1.45
C TYR A 258 -24.75 5.15 0.68
N ASN A 259 -23.75 4.29 0.88
CA ASN A 259 -23.69 2.99 0.20
C ASN A 259 -24.72 1.99 0.74
N LEU A 260 -25.04 2.06 2.03
CA LEU A 260 -26.13 1.30 2.63
C LEU A 260 -27.49 1.70 2.02
N GLY A 261 -27.75 2.99 1.89
CA GLY A 261 -28.96 3.50 1.22
C GLY A 261 -29.06 3.04 -0.24
N ASN A 262 -27.95 3.07 -0.97
CA ASN A 262 -27.90 2.51 -2.33
C ASN A 262 -28.18 1.00 -2.36
N ALA A 263 -27.69 0.24 -1.37
CA ALA A 263 -27.95 -1.19 -1.27
C ALA A 263 -29.43 -1.48 -0.98
N TYR A 264 -30.08 -0.70 -0.09
CA TYR A 264 -31.53 -0.80 0.12
C TYR A 264 -32.33 -0.42 -1.12
N GLY A 265 -31.92 0.59 -1.87
CA GLY A 265 -32.55 0.93 -3.16
C GLY A 265 -32.44 -0.19 -4.21
N ASP A 266 -31.36 -0.97 -4.18
CA ASP A 266 -31.15 -2.15 -5.03
C ASP A 266 -31.83 -3.43 -4.49
N ARG A 267 -32.39 -3.39 -3.28
CA ARG A 267 -32.91 -4.57 -2.57
C ARG A 267 -34.20 -5.07 -3.22
N ILE A 268 -34.21 -6.35 -3.55
CA ILE A 268 -35.32 -7.02 -4.26
C ILE A 268 -36.18 -7.87 -3.29
N LYS A 269 -35.61 -8.31 -2.15
CA LYS A 269 -36.31 -9.05 -1.09
C LYS A 269 -37.02 -8.07 -0.14
N GLY A 270 -38.17 -8.48 0.41
CA GLY A 270 -39.00 -7.66 1.30
C GLY A 270 -40.06 -6.81 0.57
N GLU A 271 -41.03 -6.28 1.30
CA GLU A 271 -41.98 -5.32 0.75
C GLU A 271 -41.25 -4.01 0.45
N LYS A 272 -41.49 -3.41 -0.74
CA LYS A 272 -40.87 -2.11 -1.10
C LYS A 272 -41.16 -0.98 -0.09
N ALA A 273 -42.21 -1.12 0.72
CA ALA A 273 -42.56 -0.15 1.76
C ALA A 273 -41.68 -0.26 3.01
N GLU A 274 -40.98 -1.38 3.19
CA GLU A 274 -40.07 -1.65 4.32
C GLU A 274 -38.58 -1.40 3.97
N ASN A 275 -38.30 -1.00 2.73
CA ASN A 275 -36.95 -0.76 2.18
C ASN A 275 -36.58 0.72 2.13
#